data_AF-A0A975RG29-F1
#
_entry.id   AF-A0A975RG29-F1
#
_cell.length_a   1.000
_cell.length_b   1.000
_cell.length_c   1.000
_cell.angle_alpha   90.00
_cell.angle_beta   90.00
_cell.angle_gamma   90.00
#
_symmetry.space_group_name_H-M   'P 1'
#
loop_
_entity.id
_entity.type
_entity.pdbx_description
1 polymer ?
#
loop_
_entity_poly.entity_id
_entity_poly.type
_entity_poly.pdbx_seq_one_letter_code
_entity_poly.pdbx_strand_id
1 'polypeptide(L)'
;MVTVRETTAVRPAAGCASRPLARDAAPAPFMVVGLVNGHEVAAAVPSPAAAVRRLLDWLTLDDDASAVWYLREDWPEPVTVVARMVSGAVGETRRTAHLFQLLPGDVQCGPMIARCGTELCPSEVEWLRLGAGMPCEQCLAAASAERRALEAVAG
;
A
#
# COMPACT_ATOMS: atom_id res chain seq x y z
N MET A 1 19.27 -75.58 -6.97
CA MET A 1 20.10 -75.10 -8.11
C MET A 1 19.55 -73.75 -8.52
N VAL A 2 20.11 -72.67 -7.96
CA VAL A 2 19.69 -71.28 -8.22
C VAL A 2 20.96 -70.50 -8.49
N THR A 3 21.03 -69.90 -9.67
CA THR A 3 22.17 -69.16 -10.18
C THR A 3 22.06 -67.70 -9.74
N VAL A 4 23.14 -67.19 -9.14
CA VAL A 4 23.32 -65.78 -8.73
C VAL A 4 23.70 -64.94 -9.96
N ARG A 5 23.13 -63.74 -10.08
CA ARG A 5 23.71 -62.65 -10.88
C ARG A 5 23.76 -61.38 -10.04
N GLU A 6 24.98 -60.95 -9.73
CA GLU A 6 25.32 -59.58 -9.30
C GLU A 6 25.26 -58.64 -10.50
N THR A 7 24.74 -57.41 -10.35
CA THR A 7 25.27 -56.23 -11.06
C THR A 7 24.86 -54.91 -10.37
N THR A 8 25.88 -54.22 -9.86
CA THR A 8 26.12 -52.76 -9.85
C THR A 8 25.25 -51.80 -9.02
N ALA A 9 25.92 -51.24 -8.01
CA ALA A 9 25.54 -50.06 -7.26
C ALA A 9 25.50 -48.79 -8.14
N VAL A 10 24.44 -47.99 -7.98
CA VAL A 10 24.33 -46.63 -8.50
C VAL A 10 24.52 -45.64 -7.33
N ARG A 11 25.44 -44.68 -7.51
CA ARG A 11 25.76 -43.60 -6.56
C ARG A 11 24.57 -42.65 -6.31
N PRO A 12 24.50 -41.98 -5.15
CA PRO A 12 23.48 -40.98 -4.88
C PRO A 12 23.82 -39.67 -5.59
N ALA A 13 22.86 -39.10 -6.32
CA ALA A 13 22.91 -37.70 -6.72
C ALA A 13 22.38 -36.86 -5.55
N ALA A 14 23.29 -36.16 -4.88
CA ALA A 14 22.97 -35.02 -4.05
C ALA A 14 22.33 -33.94 -4.95
N GLY A 15 21.06 -33.67 -4.73
CA GLY A 15 20.33 -32.58 -5.33
C GLY A 15 19.45 -31.96 -4.26
N CYS A 16 20.06 -31.15 -3.40
CA CYS A 16 19.35 -30.22 -2.52
C CYS A 16 18.69 -29.17 -3.41
N ALA A 17 17.55 -29.52 -4.02
CA ALA A 17 16.65 -28.54 -4.58
C ALA A 17 15.86 -27.96 -3.41
N SER A 18 16.43 -26.94 -2.78
CA SER A 18 15.67 -26.04 -1.92
C SER A 18 14.52 -25.50 -2.75
N ARG A 19 13.31 -26.02 -2.50
CA ARG A 19 12.08 -25.42 -2.96
C ARG A 19 12.14 -23.96 -2.52
N PRO A 20 12.07 -22.96 -3.42
CA PRO A 20 11.98 -21.59 -2.96
C PRO A 20 10.76 -21.53 -2.04
N LEU A 21 10.99 -21.20 -0.77
CA LEU A 21 9.91 -20.81 0.12
C LEU A 21 9.16 -19.75 -0.66
N ALA A 22 7.91 -20.05 -1.02
CA ALA A 22 7.00 -19.02 -1.48
C ALA A 22 7.12 -17.92 -0.43
N ARG A 23 7.64 -16.75 -0.83
CA ARG A 23 7.50 -15.57 0.01
C ARG A 23 6.00 -15.49 0.24
N ASP A 24 5.55 -15.76 1.46
CA ASP A 24 4.17 -15.49 1.84
C ASP A 24 3.88 -14.09 1.33
N ALA A 25 2.90 -14.00 0.43
CA ALA A 25 2.55 -12.74 -0.18
C ALA A 25 2.28 -11.78 0.99
N ALA A 26 3.06 -10.71 1.07
CA ALA A 26 2.94 -9.78 2.19
C ALA A 26 1.47 -9.38 2.33
N PRO A 27 0.91 -9.42 3.55
CA PRO A 27 -0.50 -9.14 3.75
C PRO A 27 -0.83 -7.75 3.18
N ALA A 28 -1.98 -7.64 2.52
CA ALA A 28 -2.46 -6.37 1.97
C ALA A 28 -2.61 -5.34 3.11
N PRO A 29 -1.95 -4.17 3.03
CA PRO A 29 -1.87 -3.21 4.14
C PRO A 29 -3.12 -2.37 4.34
N PHE A 30 -3.95 -2.19 3.30
CA PHE A 30 -5.11 -1.31 3.36
C PHE A 30 -6.40 -2.11 3.46
N MET A 31 -7.39 -1.55 4.15
CA MET A 31 -8.75 -2.05 4.21
C MET A 31 -9.69 -1.04 3.60
N VAL A 32 -10.74 -1.54 2.96
CA VAL A 32 -11.94 -0.79 2.60
C VAL A 32 -13.11 -1.46 3.29
N VAL A 33 -13.89 -0.69 4.03
CA VAL A 33 -15.08 -1.16 4.74
C VAL A 33 -16.26 -0.27 4.40
N GLY A 34 -17.45 -0.85 4.32
CA GLY A 34 -18.63 -0.09 3.94
C GLY A 34 -19.93 -0.86 4.09
N LEU A 35 -21.03 -0.14 3.94
CA LEU A 35 -22.37 -0.66 3.79
C LEU A 35 -22.72 -0.62 2.30
N VAL A 36 -23.02 -1.76 1.69
CA VAL A 36 -23.33 -1.89 0.25
C VAL A 36 -24.53 -2.82 0.09
N ASN A 37 -25.59 -2.36 -0.56
CA ASN A 37 -26.89 -3.01 -0.67
C ASN A 37 -27.45 -3.44 0.70
N GLY A 38 -27.25 -2.60 1.73
CA GLY A 38 -27.66 -2.90 3.11
C GLY A 38 -26.80 -3.94 3.84
N HIS A 39 -25.67 -4.37 3.27
CA HIS A 39 -24.77 -5.34 3.87
C HIS A 39 -23.41 -4.74 4.23
N GLU A 40 -22.91 -5.04 5.43
CA GLU A 40 -21.54 -4.71 5.81
C GLU A 40 -20.56 -5.58 5.01
N VAL A 41 -19.63 -4.91 4.34
CA VAL A 41 -18.60 -5.54 3.51
C VAL A 41 -17.22 -4.99 3.85
N ALA A 42 -16.21 -5.85 3.75
CA ALA A 42 -14.82 -5.50 4.00
C ALA A 42 -13.91 -6.13 2.94
N ALA A 43 -12.88 -5.40 2.52
CA ALA A 43 -11.91 -5.86 1.53
C ALA A 43 -10.49 -5.38 1.86
N ALA A 44 -9.55 -6.33 1.94
CA ALA A 44 -8.12 -6.03 2.02
C ALA A 44 -7.55 -5.75 0.63
N VAL A 45 -6.76 -4.69 0.47
CA VAL A 45 -6.22 -4.23 -0.81
C VAL A 45 -4.76 -3.78 -0.71
N PRO A 46 -3.96 -3.97 -1.79
CA PRO A 46 -2.51 -3.84 -1.71
C PRO A 46 -1.98 -2.39 -1.76
N SER A 47 -2.82 -1.42 -2.10
CA SER A 47 -2.38 -0.02 -2.32
C SER A 47 -3.50 0.98 -2.09
N PRO A 48 -3.19 2.27 -1.85
CA PRO A 48 -4.21 3.32 -1.75
C PRO A 48 -5.03 3.45 -3.04
N ALA A 49 -4.40 3.32 -4.21
CA ALA A 49 -5.10 3.33 -5.49
C ALA A 49 -6.16 2.22 -5.59
N ALA A 50 -5.82 1.01 -5.10
CA ALA A 50 -6.76 -0.10 -5.06
C ALA A 50 -7.88 0.12 -4.03
N ALA A 51 -7.59 0.79 -2.91
CA ALA A 51 -8.56 1.15 -1.89
C ALA A 51 -9.58 2.16 -2.42
N VAL A 52 -9.11 3.28 -2.98
CA VAL A 52 -9.97 4.32 -3.56
C VAL A 52 -10.81 3.76 -4.70
N ARG A 53 -10.22 2.95 -5.61
CA ARG A 53 -10.99 2.32 -6.68
C ARG A 53 -12.11 1.44 -6.12
N ARG A 54 -11.81 0.60 -5.13
CA ARG A 54 -12.83 -0.27 -4.52
C ARG A 54 -13.94 0.53 -3.84
N LEU A 55 -13.58 1.62 -3.14
CA LEU A 55 -14.54 2.54 -2.54
C LEU A 55 -15.46 3.14 -3.60
N LEU A 56 -14.90 3.66 -4.70
CA LEU A 56 -15.68 4.24 -5.79
C LEU A 56 -16.55 3.21 -6.52
N ASP A 57 -16.06 1.98 -6.69
CA ASP A 57 -16.83 0.87 -7.27
C ASP A 57 -18.08 0.58 -6.42
N TRP A 58 -17.95 0.59 -5.09
CA TRP A 58 -19.08 0.40 -4.18
C TRP A 58 -20.06 1.58 -4.21
N LEU A 59 -19.57 2.81 -4.17
CA LEU A 59 -20.41 4.02 -4.26
C LEU A 59 -21.13 4.16 -5.62
N THR A 60 -20.62 3.53 -6.68
CA THR A 60 -21.28 3.50 -7.99
C THR A 60 -22.32 2.38 -8.09
N LEU A 61 -22.16 1.30 -7.31
CA LEU A 61 -23.03 0.13 -7.37
C LEU A 61 -24.37 0.36 -6.66
N ASP A 62 -24.37 1.17 -5.60
CA ASP A 62 -25.50 1.41 -4.72
C ASP A 62 -25.48 2.88 -4.28
N ASP A 63 -26.55 3.61 -4.59
CA ASP A 63 -26.70 5.04 -4.27
C ASP A 63 -26.76 5.31 -2.76
N ASP A 64 -27.16 4.29 -1.97
CA ASP A 64 -27.19 4.34 -0.50
C ASP A 64 -25.88 3.81 0.13
N ALA A 65 -24.89 3.43 -0.69
CA ALA A 65 -23.65 2.90 -0.17
C ALA A 65 -22.86 3.96 0.61
N SER A 66 -22.19 3.51 1.67
CA SER A 66 -21.19 4.28 2.37
C SER A 66 -19.93 3.45 2.55
N ALA A 67 -18.77 4.06 2.37
CA ALA A 67 -17.52 3.34 2.45
C ALA A 67 -16.38 4.25 2.91
N VAL A 68 -15.44 3.66 3.64
CA VAL A 68 -14.20 4.30 4.08
C VAL A 68 -13.04 3.35 3.84
N TRP A 69 -11.83 3.89 3.86
CA TRP A 69 -10.62 3.08 3.76
C TRP A 69 -9.59 3.52 4.79
N TYR A 70 -8.67 2.64 5.15
CA TYR A 70 -7.64 2.92 6.15
C TYR A 70 -6.43 1.99 5.99
N LEU A 71 -5.29 2.42 6.53
CA LEU A 71 -4.17 1.51 6.80
C LEU A 71 -4.57 0.62 7.97
N ARG A 72 -4.44 -0.71 7.82
CA ARG A 72 -4.85 -1.66 8.87
C ARG A 72 -4.28 -1.30 10.24
N GLU A 73 -5.08 -1.47 11.28
CA GLU A 73 -4.69 -1.19 12.67
C GLU A 73 -3.52 -2.07 13.15
N ASP A 74 -3.45 -3.31 12.67
CA ASP A 74 -2.35 -4.23 12.98
C ASP A 74 -1.09 -4.01 12.11
N TRP A 75 -1.07 -2.95 11.30
CA TRP A 75 0.11 -2.59 10.53
C TRP A 75 1.18 -1.97 11.46
N PRO A 76 2.44 -2.43 11.40
CA PRO A 76 3.40 -2.18 12.47
C PRO A 76 3.85 -0.72 12.60
N GLU A 77 3.83 0.04 11.51
CA GLU A 77 4.36 1.41 11.46
C GLU A 77 3.54 2.29 10.52
N PRO A 78 3.50 3.62 10.74
CA PRO A 78 2.95 4.56 9.78
C PRO A 78 3.52 4.38 8.37
N VAL A 79 2.67 4.51 7.35
CA VAL A 79 3.08 4.43 5.95
C VAL A 79 3.08 5.81 5.32
N THR A 80 4.18 6.17 4.68
CA THR A 80 4.21 7.36 3.81
C THR A 80 3.75 6.98 2.41
N VAL A 81 2.70 7.64 1.93
CA VAL A 81 2.20 7.50 0.56
C VAL A 81 2.46 8.78 -0.24
N VAL A 82 2.62 8.64 -1.55
CA VAL A 82 2.92 9.76 -2.45
C VAL A 82 1.79 9.91 -3.44
N ALA A 83 1.28 11.12 -3.58
CA ALA A 83 0.24 11.43 -4.55
C ALA A 83 0.44 12.82 -5.16
N ARG A 84 -0.08 13.03 -6.37
CA ARG A 84 -0.17 14.34 -7.01
C ARG A 84 -1.54 14.48 -7.68
N MET A 85 -2.01 15.69 -7.92
CA MET A 85 -3.24 15.90 -8.71
C MET A 85 -3.17 15.18 -10.05
N VAL A 86 -4.30 14.68 -10.56
CA VAL A 86 -4.38 14.14 -11.94
C VAL A 86 -4.02 15.22 -12.98
N SER A 87 -3.58 14.81 -14.16
CA SER A 87 -3.23 15.75 -15.23
C SER A 87 -4.47 16.53 -15.67
N GLY A 88 -4.30 17.82 -15.98
CA GLY A 88 -5.39 18.70 -16.38
C GLY A 88 -6.22 19.28 -15.23
N ALA A 89 -6.08 18.79 -14.00
CA ALA A 89 -6.76 19.38 -12.83
C ALA A 89 -6.08 20.66 -12.32
N VAL A 90 -4.75 20.74 -12.47
CA VAL A 90 -3.94 21.93 -12.19
C VAL A 90 -2.97 22.17 -13.35
N GLY A 91 -2.47 23.40 -13.50
CA GLY A 91 -1.40 23.67 -14.46
C GLY A 91 -0.18 22.78 -14.16
N GLU A 92 0.44 22.19 -15.20
CA GLU A 92 1.49 21.15 -15.02
C GLU A 92 2.67 21.64 -14.17
N THR A 93 2.98 22.94 -14.21
CA THR A 93 4.03 23.56 -13.38
C THR A 93 3.74 23.54 -11.88
N ARG A 94 2.50 23.31 -11.47
CA ARG A 94 2.06 23.18 -10.08
C ARG A 94 1.85 21.73 -9.67
N ARG A 95 2.09 20.78 -10.58
CA ARG A 95 1.80 19.36 -10.40
C ARG A 95 2.96 18.65 -9.70
N THR A 96 3.12 18.94 -8.42
CA THR A 96 4.17 18.35 -7.58
C THR A 96 3.67 17.13 -6.80
N ALA A 97 4.60 16.24 -6.41
CA ALA A 97 4.31 15.07 -5.59
C ALA A 97 4.28 15.44 -4.10
N HIS A 98 3.15 15.21 -3.45
CA HIS A 98 2.96 15.45 -2.03
C HIS A 98 3.10 14.14 -1.23
N LEU A 99 3.61 14.28 0.00
CA LEU A 99 3.78 13.18 0.94
C LEU A 99 2.64 13.22 1.96
N PHE A 100 2.00 12.08 2.19
CA PHE A 100 0.95 11.89 3.18
C PHE A 100 1.38 10.79 4.13
N GLN A 101 1.13 10.99 5.43
CA GLN A 101 1.37 9.97 6.44
C GLN A 101 0.04 9.34 6.80
N LEU A 102 -0.04 8.02 6.65
CA LEU A 102 -1.18 7.23 7.08
C LEU A 102 -0.80 6.51 8.37
N LEU A 103 -1.54 6.76 9.44
CA LEU A 103 -1.38 6.03 10.69
C LEU A 103 -2.24 4.76 10.66
N PRO A 104 -1.78 3.65 11.24
CA PRO A 104 -2.60 2.45 11.41
C PRO A 104 -3.92 2.78 12.12
N GLY A 105 -5.04 2.34 11.57
CA GLY A 105 -6.38 2.57 12.12
C GLY A 105 -7.03 3.91 11.77
N ASP A 106 -6.28 4.89 11.24
CA ASP A 106 -6.85 6.19 10.87
C ASP A 106 -7.73 6.07 9.64
N VAL A 107 -9.03 6.30 9.86
CA VAL A 107 -10.07 6.28 8.83
C VAL A 107 -9.86 7.44 7.86
N GLN A 108 -9.74 7.11 6.59
CA GLN A 108 -9.67 8.07 5.51
C GLN A 108 -11.06 8.25 4.89
N CYS A 109 -11.71 9.35 5.24
CA CYS A 109 -12.91 9.84 4.56
C CYS A 109 -12.70 11.31 4.15
N GLY A 110 -12.95 11.61 2.87
CA GLY A 110 -12.74 12.96 2.33
C GLY A 110 -11.28 13.29 1.95
N PRO A 111 -10.92 14.58 1.90
CA PRO A 111 -9.59 15.04 1.50
C PRO A 111 -8.49 14.56 2.45
N MET A 112 -7.35 14.16 1.90
CA MET A 112 -6.14 13.90 2.69
C MET A 112 -5.29 15.17 2.77
N ILE A 113 -4.65 15.37 3.91
CA ILE A 113 -3.77 16.52 4.14
C ILE A 113 -2.32 16.09 3.98
N ALA A 114 -1.63 16.69 3.00
CA ALA A 114 -0.21 16.50 2.81
C ALA A 114 0.59 17.11 3.96
N ARG A 115 1.84 16.68 4.13
CA ARG A 115 2.75 17.28 5.14
C ARG A 115 2.92 18.80 5.01
N CYS A 116 2.78 19.34 3.81
CA CYS A 116 2.83 20.79 3.56
C CYS A 116 1.48 21.51 3.77
N GLY A 117 0.45 20.81 4.24
CA GLY A 117 -0.89 21.35 4.43
C GLY A 117 -1.77 21.37 3.17
N THR A 118 -1.28 20.87 2.03
CA THR A 118 -2.10 20.78 0.81
C THR A 118 -3.15 19.68 0.95
N GLU A 119 -4.41 20.03 0.75
CA GLU A 119 -5.51 19.07 0.74
C GLU A 119 -5.69 18.49 -0.66
N LEU A 120 -5.74 17.16 -0.79
CA LEU A 120 -6.05 16.47 -2.04
C LEU A 120 -7.15 15.43 -1.83
N CYS A 121 -8.15 15.42 -2.70
CA CYS A 121 -9.17 14.38 -2.73
C CYS A 121 -8.56 13.07 -3.26
N PRO A 122 -8.71 11.92 -2.55
CA PRO A 122 -8.16 10.63 -2.99
C PRO A 122 -8.61 10.17 -4.40
N SER A 123 -9.78 10.62 -4.85
CA SER A 123 -10.35 10.35 -6.19
C SER A 123 -9.77 11.25 -7.30
N GLU A 124 -9.10 12.34 -6.95
CA GLU A 124 -8.59 13.36 -7.90
C GLU A 124 -7.05 13.33 -8.00
N VAL A 125 -6.43 12.29 -7.45
CA VAL A 125 -4.98 12.12 -7.43
C VAL A 125 -4.50 10.92 -8.22
N GLU A 126 -3.30 11.06 -8.76
CA GLU A 126 -2.46 9.98 -9.20
C GLU A 126 -1.58 9.52 -8.04
N TRP A 127 -1.70 8.24 -7.68
CA TRP A 127 -0.86 7.59 -6.68
C TRP A 127 0.50 7.21 -7.27
N LEU A 128 1.56 7.61 -6.59
CA LEU A 128 2.93 7.46 -7.08
C LEU A 128 3.71 6.46 -6.23
N ARG A 129 4.68 5.80 -6.85
CA ARG A 129 5.71 5.04 -6.12
C ARG A 129 6.61 6.02 -5.37
N LEU A 130 7.17 5.59 -4.25
CA LEU A 130 8.20 6.35 -3.55
C LEU A 130 9.35 6.68 -4.53
N GLY A 131 9.79 7.94 -4.52
CA GLY A 131 10.84 8.45 -5.41
C GLY A 131 10.37 8.82 -6.83
N ALA A 132 9.09 8.65 -7.16
CA ALA A 132 8.55 9.10 -8.45
C ALA A 132 8.02 10.54 -8.39
N GLY A 133 8.22 11.29 -9.48
CA GLY A 133 7.81 12.70 -9.60
C GLY A 133 8.76 13.67 -8.89
N MET A 134 8.57 14.96 -9.13
CA MET A 134 9.28 16.01 -8.39
C MET A 134 8.53 16.28 -7.08
N PRO A 135 9.13 15.96 -5.92
CA PRO A 135 8.46 16.08 -4.64
C PRO A 135 8.33 17.55 -4.21
N CYS A 136 7.28 17.84 -3.46
CA CYS A 136 7.09 19.11 -2.78
C CYS A 136 8.22 19.30 -1.76
N GLU A 137 9.00 20.38 -1.91
CA GLU A 137 10.15 20.66 -1.05
C GLU A 137 9.76 20.77 0.43
N GLN A 138 8.60 21.38 0.72
CA GLN A 138 8.08 21.48 2.09
C GLN A 138 7.74 20.11 2.67
N CYS A 139 7.15 19.22 1.87
CA CYS A 139 6.88 17.85 2.30
C CYS A 139 8.17 17.08 2.60
N LEU A 140 9.21 17.24 1.78
CA LEU A 140 10.52 16.61 2.03
C LEU A 140 11.20 17.15 3.28
N ALA A 141 11.15 18.47 3.49
CA ALA A 141 11.72 19.12 4.67
C ALA A 141 11.05 18.61 5.95
N ALA A 142 9.71 18.55 5.96
CA ALA A 142 8.93 18.02 7.09
C ALA A 142 9.27 16.55 7.38
N ALA A 143 9.25 15.69 6.36
CA ALA A 143 9.59 14.27 6.52
C ALA A 143 11.03 14.05 7.06
N SER A 144 11.97 14.89 6.63
CA SER A 144 13.36 14.84 7.11
C SER A 144 13.49 15.30 8.57
N ALA A 145 12.73 16.31 8.99
CA ALA A 145 12.71 16.79 10.36
C ALA A 145 12.13 15.76 11.33
N GLU A 146 11.03 15.11 10.96
CA GLU A 146 10.42 14.02 11.73
C GLU A 146 11.38 12.85 11.92
N ARG A 147 12.06 12.42 10.86
CA ARG A 147 13.05 11.34 10.95
C ARG A 147 14.14 11.66 11.97
N ARG A 148 14.68 12.88 11.94
CA ARG A 148 15.70 13.33 12.91
C ARG A 148 15.16 13.38 14.33
N ALA A 149 13.90 13.79 14.52
CA ALA A 149 13.26 13.79 15.84
C ALA A 149 13.11 12.37 16.39
N LEU A 150 12.71 11.40 15.56
CA LEU A 150 12.62 9.99 15.96
C LEU A 150 14.00 9.42 16.33
N GLU A 151 15.03 9.72 15.53
CA GLU A 151 16.43 9.32 15.80
C GLU A 151 16.94 9.91 17.13
N ALA A 152 16.58 11.15 17.46
CA ALA A 152 17.01 11.81 18.69
C ALA A 152 16.32 11.29 19.96
N VAL A 153 15.13 10.68 19.85
CA VAL A 153 14.42 10.05 20.97
C VAL A 153 14.92 8.62 21.22
N ALA A 154 15.50 7.98 20.21
CA ALA A 154 15.99 6.60 20.27
C ALA A 154 17.45 6.46 20.73
N GLY A 155 18.19 7.57 20.89
CA GLY A 155 19.59 7.60 21.32
C GLY A 155 19.77 8.17 22.73
#